data_AF-A0A935XH42-F1
#
_entry.id   AF-A0A935XH42-F1
#
_cell.length_a   1.000
_cell.length_b   1.000
_cell.length_c   1.000
_cell.angle_alpha   90.00
_cell.angle_beta   90.00
_cell.angle_gamma   90.00
#
_symmetry.space_group_name_H-M   'P 1'
#
loop_
_entity.id
_entity.type
_entity.pdbx_description
1 polymer ?
#
loop_
_entity_poly.entity_id
_entity_poly.type
_entity_poly.pdbx_seq_one_letter_code
_entity_poly.pdbx_strand_id
1 'polypeptide(L)'
;MRYHCLLATVAALSFTTLARGQSPAPTRIRLSRDTVVAGIRCGPTGRAYAALHANGTLEECPLAADSLVEGNLLAKGSWIRLTPEGILDGAWLLRDAQLQGIPCKGTGYKGWAVRFHPDGRLALCYLSREATIDTIPCKAGAFISELSGSTQVMLHHNGKLQSCRVARDVTYRGVALREGSVCVSPPMARSSPPRHRRAHDRHPAVARPCADRHARLAAGHVVRLAARRPLHPRVGARW
;
A
#
# COMPACT_ATOMS: atom_id res chain seq x y z
N MET A 1 40.18 -60.94 -42.21
CA MET A 1 40.69 -59.61 -41.75
C MET A 1 39.52 -58.73 -41.32
N ARG A 2 39.80 -57.66 -40.57
CA ARG A 2 38.95 -56.54 -40.08
C ARG A 2 37.78 -56.18 -41.03
N TYR A 3 36.62 -55.68 -40.58
CA TYR A 3 36.43 -54.53 -39.68
C TYR A 3 35.18 -54.65 -38.76
N HIS A 4 35.27 -54.11 -37.55
CA HIS A 4 34.10 -53.80 -36.71
C HIS A 4 33.63 -52.37 -37.04
N CYS A 5 32.36 -52.18 -37.39
CA CYS A 5 31.76 -50.86 -37.55
C CYS A 5 31.22 -50.36 -36.19
N LEU A 6 31.99 -49.50 -35.52
CA LEU A 6 31.54 -48.77 -34.34
C LEU A 6 30.68 -47.58 -34.76
N LEU A 7 29.36 -47.69 -34.58
CA LEU A 7 28.43 -46.57 -34.71
C LEU A 7 28.55 -45.66 -33.48
N ALA A 8 29.25 -44.54 -33.63
CA ALA A 8 29.33 -43.51 -32.61
C ALA A 8 28.04 -42.66 -32.61
N THR A 9 27.31 -42.69 -31.50
CA THR A 9 26.08 -41.90 -31.31
C THR A 9 26.41 -40.45 -30.93
N VAL A 10 26.15 -39.52 -31.85
CA VAL A 10 26.27 -38.07 -31.57
C VAL A 10 24.99 -37.58 -30.88
N ALA A 11 25.06 -37.39 -29.57
CA ALA A 11 23.96 -36.82 -28.78
C ALA A 11 23.85 -35.31 -29.04
N ALA A 12 22.87 -34.90 -29.85
CA ALA A 12 22.59 -33.49 -30.12
C ALA A 12 21.94 -32.81 -28.89
N LEU A 13 22.76 -32.15 -28.08
CA LEU A 13 22.31 -31.28 -26.98
C LEU A 13 21.54 -30.07 -27.54
N SER A 14 20.22 -30.21 -27.62
CA SER A 14 19.33 -29.15 -28.05
C SER A 14 19.23 -28.08 -26.96
N PHE A 15 19.94 -26.97 -27.13
CA PHE A 15 19.76 -25.78 -26.30
C PHE A 15 18.36 -25.20 -26.54
N THR A 16 17.42 -25.53 -25.66
CA THR A 16 16.13 -24.85 -25.60
C THR A 16 16.35 -23.42 -25.13
N THR A 17 16.47 -22.49 -26.08
CA THR A 17 16.34 -21.06 -25.80
C THR A 17 14.99 -20.82 -25.16
N LEU A 18 14.99 -20.60 -23.85
CA LEU A 18 13.86 -20.07 -23.11
C LEU A 18 13.52 -18.69 -23.72
N ALA A 19 12.56 -18.70 -24.65
CA ALA A 19 11.98 -17.50 -25.22
C ALA A 19 11.37 -16.71 -24.06
N ARG A 20 12.10 -15.68 -23.63
CA ARG A 20 11.72 -14.80 -22.52
C ARG A 20 10.47 -14.05 -22.97
N GLY A 21 9.30 -14.56 -22.57
CA GLY A 21 8.01 -14.12 -23.09
C GLY A 21 7.85 -12.61 -23.02
N GLN A 22 8.04 -11.94 -24.17
CA GLN A 22 7.69 -10.54 -24.31
C GLN A 22 6.17 -10.47 -24.18
N SER A 23 5.71 -9.97 -23.03
CA SER A 23 4.30 -9.63 -22.86
C SER A 23 3.94 -8.65 -23.98
N PRO A 24 2.86 -8.89 -24.75
CA PRO A 24 2.48 -8.01 -25.85
C PRO A 24 2.30 -6.59 -25.33
N ALA A 25 2.73 -5.60 -26.11
CA ALA A 25 2.63 -4.20 -25.72
C ALA A 25 1.15 -3.83 -25.48
N PRO A 26 0.83 -3.08 -24.40
CA PRO A 26 -0.55 -2.74 -24.08
C PRO A 26 -1.18 -1.93 -25.21
N THR A 27 -2.31 -2.41 -25.72
CA THR A 27 -3.02 -1.75 -26.83
C THR A 27 -3.66 -0.47 -26.32
N ARG A 28 -3.44 0.66 -27.01
CA ARG A 28 -3.96 1.98 -26.60
C ARG A 28 -4.91 2.56 -27.63
N ILE A 29 -6.11 2.89 -27.17
CA ILE A 29 -7.13 3.64 -27.93
C ILE A 29 -6.97 5.12 -27.58
N ARG A 30 -6.72 5.98 -28.58
CA ARG A 30 -6.71 7.44 -28.38
C ARG A 30 -8.15 7.95 -28.17
N LEU A 31 -8.38 8.70 -27.10
CA LEU A 31 -9.67 9.29 -26.77
C LEU A 31 -9.72 10.74 -27.26
N SER A 32 -10.36 10.99 -28.40
CA SER A 32 -10.61 12.36 -28.92
C SER A 32 -11.92 12.96 -28.42
N ARG A 33 -12.84 12.12 -27.93
CA ARG A 33 -14.17 12.46 -27.39
C ARG A 33 -14.58 11.42 -26.36
N ASP A 34 -15.62 11.73 -25.58
CA ASP A 34 -16.26 10.77 -24.69
C ASP A 34 -16.67 9.51 -25.46
N THR A 35 -16.20 8.35 -25.00
CA THR A 35 -16.31 7.06 -25.66
C THR A 35 -16.63 5.98 -24.63
N VAL A 36 -17.63 5.14 -24.89
CA VAL A 36 -17.92 4.00 -24.02
C VAL A 36 -16.98 2.84 -24.37
N VAL A 37 -16.21 2.37 -23.40
CA VAL A 37 -15.34 1.18 -23.52
C VAL A 37 -15.70 0.24 -22.38
N ALA A 38 -16.06 -1.01 -22.68
CA ALA A 38 -16.52 -2.00 -21.70
C ALA A 38 -17.63 -1.47 -20.74
N GLY A 39 -18.57 -0.68 -21.26
CA GLY A 39 -19.65 -0.06 -20.47
C GLY A 39 -19.26 1.20 -19.70
N ILE A 40 -17.97 1.52 -19.59
CA ILE A 40 -17.47 2.71 -18.88
C ILE A 40 -17.30 3.87 -19.85
N ARG A 41 -17.82 5.05 -19.48
CA ARG A 41 -17.61 6.30 -20.23
C ARG A 41 -16.20 6.84 -19.97
N CYS A 42 -15.27 6.52 -20.87
CA CYS A 42 -13.92 7.07 -20.89
C CYS A 42 -13.91 8.41 -21.66
N GLY A 43 -13.17 9.42 -21.21
CA GLY A 43 -13.20 10.77 -21.80
C GLY A 43 -11.82 11.42 -21.96
N PRO A 44 -11.65 12.39 -22.88
CA PRO A 44 -10.38 13.07 -23.08
C PRO A 44 -9.96 13.85 -21.82
N THR A 45 -8.84 13.44 -21.24
CA THR A 45 -8.05 14.23 -20.28
C THR A 45 -6.68 14.53 -20.88
N GLY A 46 -5.81 15.29 -20.21
CA GLY A 46 -4.51 15.72 -20.75
C GLY A 46 -3.53 14.62 -21.21
N ARG A 47 -3.86 13.33 -21.07
CA ARG A 47 -3.10 12.20 -21.66
C ARG A 47 -3.95 11.28 -22.58
N ALA A 48 -5.26 11.51 -22.67
CA ALA A 48 -6.16 11.11 -23.75
C ALA A 48 -6.02 9.69 -24.36
N TYR A 49 -5.88 8.64 -23.54
CA TYR A 49 -6.00 7.26 -24.00
C TYR A 49 -6.76 6.36 -23.02
N ALA A 50 -7.35 5.28 -23.55
CA ALA A 50 -7.71 4.08 -22.80
C ALA A 50 -6.72 2.96 -23.19
N ALA A 51 -6.22 2.20 -22.22
CA ALA A 51 -5.41 1.01 -22.49
C ALA A 51 -6.28 -0.26 -22.39
N LEU A 52 -5.92 -1.29 -23.14
CA LEU A 52 -6.52 -2.61 -23.11
C LEU A 52 -5.50 -3.66 -22.65
N HIS A 53 -5.99 -4.62 -21.89
CA HIS A 53 -5.33 -5.88 -21.60
C HIS A 53 -5.09 -6.69 -22.87
N ALA A 54 -4.21 -7.69 -22.80
CA ALA A 54 -3.89 -8.56 -23.95
C ALA A 54 -5.09 -9.36 -24.50
N ASN A 55 -6.13 -9.59 -23.69
CA ASN A 55 -7.40 -10.20 -24.07
C ASN A 55 -8.41 -9.20 -24.68
N GLY A 56 -8.03 -7.92 -24.84
CA GLY A 56 -8.87 -6.86 -25.38
C GLY A 56 -9.83 -6.19 -24.38
N THR A 57 -9.86 -6.59 -23.11
CA THR A 57 -10.69 -5.91 -22.10
C THR A 57 -10.04 -4.60 -21.65
N LEU A 58 -10.84 -3.68 -21.10
CA LEU A 58 -10.38 -2.37 -20.65
C LEU A 58 -9.40 -2.52 -19.47
N GLU A 59 -8.17 -2.03 -19.60
CA GLU A 59 -7.17 -1.99 -18.52
C GLU A 59 -7.27 -0.70 -17.71
N GLU A 60 -7.11 0.45 -18.34
CA GLU A 60 -7.15 1.75 -17.65
C GLU A 60 -7.75 2.84 -18.55
N CYS A 61 -8.59 3.72 -18.00
CA CYS A 61 -8.99 4.94 -18.70
C CYS A 61 -9.37 6.09 -17.74
N PRO A 62 -9.27 7.34 -18.20
CA PRO A 62 -9.85 8.51 -17.54
C PRO A 62 -11.38 8.53 -17.67
N LEU A 63 -12.10 8.76 -16.58
CA LEU A 63 -13.56 8.88 -16.57
C LEU A 63 -14.03 10.19 -17.23
N ALA A 64 -15.00 10.10 -18.14
CA ALA A 64 -15.61 11.25 -18.83
C ALA A 64 -16.51 12.12 -17.95
N ALA A 65 -17.07 11.53 -16.89
CA ALA A 65 -18.02 12.14 -15.97
C ALA A 65 -17.82 11.57 -14.55
N ASP A 66 -18.37 12.23 -13.54
CA ASP A 66 -18.51 11.66 -12.20
C ASP A 66 -19.32 10.36 -12.32
N SER A 67 -18.76 9.25 -11.85
CA SER A 67 -19.27 7.89 -12.12
C SER A 67 -19.25 7.03 -10.87
N LEU A 68 -20.29 6.22 -10.67
CA LEU A 68 -20.27 5.12 -9.70
C LEU A 68 -19.66 3.88 -10.36
N VAL A 69 -18.48 3.46 -9.91
CA VAL A 69 -17.80 2.24 -10.37
C VAL A 69 -17.70 1.29 -9.19
N GLU A 70 -18.40 0.15 -9.27
CA GLU A 70 -18.50 -0.83 -8.16
C GLU A 70 -18.87 -0.19 -6.81
N GLY A 71 -19.86 0.71 -6.82
CA GLY A 71 -20.32 1.45 -5.64
C GLY A 71 -19.42 2.61 -5.19
N ASN A 72 -18.26 2.83 -5.81
CA ASN A 72 -17.37 3.94 -5.51
C ASN A 72 -17.65 5.13 -6.42
N LEU A 73 -17.97 6.28 -5.83
CA LEU A 73 -18.14 7.53 -6.57
C LEU A 73 -16.78 8.14 -6.91
N LEU A 74 -16.42 8.11 -8.19
CA LEU A 74 -15.17 8.62 -8.71
C LEU A 74 -15.43 9.83 -9.61
N ALA A 75 -14.74 10.94 -9.34
CA ALA A 75 -14.93 12.18 -10.09
C ALA A 75 -14.42 12.07 -11.54
N LYS A 76 -15.04 12.83 -12.46
CA LYS A 76 -14.57 13.10 -13.82
C LYS A 76 -13.07 13.36 -13.82
N GLY A 77 -12.36 12.75 -14.76
CA GLY A 77 -10.92 12.86 -14.92
C GLY A 77 -10.09 12.04 -13.94
N SER A 78 -10.71 11.36 -12.96
CA SER A 78 -10.05 10.27 -12.23
C SER A 78 -9.79 9.12 -13.20
N TRP A 79 -8.67 8.43 -13.03
CA TRP A 79 -8.21 7.40 -13.95
C TRP A 79 -8.33 6.03 -13.29
N ILE A 80 -9.30 5.23 -13.74
CA ILE A 80 -9.54 3.89 -13.20
C ILE A 80 -8.57 2.88 -13.80
N ARG A 81 -8.38 1.76 -13.09
CA ARG A 81 -7.66 0.59 -13.57
C ARG A 81 -8.40 -0.68 -13.15
N LEU A 82 -8.65 -1.56 -14.11
CA LEU A 82 -9.40 -2.80 -13.97
C LEU A 82 -8.50 -4.02 -14.12
N THR A 83 -8.92 -5.16 -13.60
CA THR A 83 -8.32 -6.48 -13.90
C THR A 83 -8.72 -6.94 -15.32
N PRO A 84 -8.09 -8.00 -15.87
CA PRO A 84 -8.50 -8.58 -17.16
C PRO A 84 -9.96 -9.03 -17.21
N GLU A 85 -10.57 -9.33 -16.06
CA GLU A 85 -11.97 -9.70 -15.87
C GLU A 85 -12.91 -8.48 -15.77
N GLY A 86 -12.37 -7.25 -15.81
CA GLY A 86 -13.13 -6.01 -15.73
C GLY A 86 -13.42 -5.49 -14.31
N ILE A 87 -12.84 -6.12 -13.27
CA ILE A 87 -13.07 -5.76 -11.86
C ILE A 87 -12.21 -4.54 -11.49
N LEU A 88 -12.74 -3.60 -10.71
CA LEU A 88 -12.02 -2.40 -10.27
C LEU A 88 -10.87 -2.76 -9.30
N ASP A 89 -9.63 -2.66 -9.77
CA ASP A 89 -8.42 -2.96 -8.97
C ASP A 89 -7.80 -1.70 -8.35
N GLY A 90 -8.03 -0.52 -8.94
CA GLY A 90 -7.59 0.75 -8.37
C GLY A 90 -7.98 1.97 -9.18
N ALA A 91 -7.64 3.15 -8.65
CA ALA A 91 -7.80 4.41 -9.37
C ALA A 91 -6.73 5.44 -8.95
N TRP A 92 -6.39 6.34 -9.87
CA TRP A 92 -5.74 7.60 -9.56
C TRP A 92 -6.79 8.70 -9.52
N LEU A 93 -7.08 9.20 -8.31
CA LEU A 93 -8.11 10.22 -8.09
C LEU A 93 -7.63 11.56 -8.64
N LEU A 94 -8.49 12.28 -9.37
CA LEU A 94 -8.15 13.61 -9.91
C LEU A 94 -7.82 14.61 -8.79
N ARG A 95 -8.59 14.54 -7.71
CA ARG A 95 -8.54 15.39 -6.51
C ARG A 95 -8.87 14.55 -5.28
N ASP A 96 -8.57 15.07 -4.10
CA ASP A 96 -8.93 14.42 -2.83
C ASP A 96 -10.44 14.09 -2.78
N ALA A 97 -10.79 12.91 -2.28
CA ALA A 97 -12.16 12.39 -2.26
C ALA A 97 -12.45 11.55 -1.01
N GLN A 98 -13.71 11.54 -0.57
CA GLN A 98 -14.17 10.64 0.49
C GLN A 98 -14.58 9.30 -0.12
N LEU A 99 -13.80 8.24 0.11
CA LEU A 99 -14.12 6.89 -0.33
C LEU A 99 -14.48 6.04 0.90
N GLN A 100 -15.73 5.57 0.98
CA GLN A 100 -16.20 4.71 2.07
C GLN A 100 -15.97 5.34 3.47
N GLY A 101 -16.07 6.67 3.56
CA GLY A 101 -15.84 7.47 4.77
C GLY A 101 -14.38 7.87 5.02
N ILE A 102 -13.43 7.39 4.20
CA ILE A 102 -11.99 7.61 4.36
C ILE A 102 -11.52 8.71 3.39
N PRO A 103 -10.81 9.76 3.87
CA PRO A 103 -10.49 10.94 3.07
C PRO A 103 -9.22 10.70 2.23
N CYS A 104 -9.38 10.03 1.09
CA CYS A 104 -8.30 9.64 0.20
C CYS A 104 -7.71 10.80 -0.62
N LYS A 105 -6.40 10.71 -0.84
CA LYS A 105 -5.60 11.70 -1.55
C LYS A 105 -5.69 11.51 -3.06
N GLY A 106 -5.87 12.59 -3.79
CA GLY A 106 -5.91 12.62 -5.24
C GLY A 106 -5.04 13.73 -5.82
N THR A 107 -4.12 13.34 -6.70
CA THR A 107 -3.18 14.24 -7.38
C THR A 107 -3.12 13.97 -8.88
N GLY A 108 -4.16 13.35 -9.44
CA GLY A 108 -4.23 12.95 -10.84
C GLY A 108 -3.42 11.70 -11.19
N TYR A 109 -3.42 11.38 -12.48
CA TYR A 109 -2.89 10.13 -13.03
C TYR A 109 -1.39 9.91 -12.78
N LYS A 110 -1.05 8.68 -12.35
CA LYS A 110 0.27 8.25 -11.85
C LYS A 110 0.78 9.02 -10.60
N GLY A 111 -0.10 9.76 -9.92
CA GLY A 111 0.12 10.22 -8.55
C GLY A 111 -0.21 9.14 -7.51
N TRP A 112 -0.72 9.56 -6.35
CA TRP A 112 -1.22 8.64 -5.32
C TRP A 112 -2.37 7.78 -5.86
N ALA A 113 -2.24 6.46 -5.72
CA ALA A 113 -3.26 5.51 -6.12
C ALA A 113 -4.08 5.06 -4.92
N VAL A 114 -5.37 4.81 -5.15
CA VAL A 114 -6.19 3.94 -4.29
C VAL A 114 -6.29 2.55 -4.91
N ARG A 115 -6.41 1.52 -4.07
CA ARG A 115 -6.65 0.12 -4.48
C ARG A 115 -7.98 -0.33 -3.89
N PHE A 116 -8.67 -1.21 -4.60
CA PHE A 116 -9.90 -1.83 -4.12
C PHE A 116 -9.71 -3.35 -4.03
N HIS A 117 -10.51 -3.97 -3.18
CA HIS A 117 -10.75 -5.41 -3.14
C HIS A 117 -11.71 -5.78 -4.29
N PRO A 118 -11.76 -7.05 -4.74
CA PRO A 118 -12.64 -7.48 -5.84
C PRO A 118 -14.16 -7.37 -5.58
N ASP A 119 -14.56 -6.89 -4.40
CA ASP A 119 -15.94 -6.61 -4.01
C ASP A 119 -16.23 -5.09 -3.92
N GLY A 120 -15.37 -4.28 -4.55
CA GLY A 120 -15.43 -2.82 -4.54
C GLY A 120 -15.02 -2.15 -3.22
N ARG A 121 -14.70 -2.90 -2.15
CA ARG A 121 -14.29 -2.28 -0.87
C ARG A 121 -12.89 -1.70 -0.94
N LEU A 122 -12.67 -0.57 -0.28
CA LEU A 122 -11.38 0.11 -0.29
C LEU A 122 -10.33 -0.81 0.38
N ALA A 123 -9.19 -1.03 -0.30
CA ALA A 123 -8.11 -1.90 0.15
C ALA A 123 -6.85 -1.12 0.54
N LEU A 124 -6.54 -0.05 -0.21
CA LEU A 124 -5.41 0.84 0.06
C LEU A 124 -5.79 2.27 -0.27
N CYS A 125 -5.39 3.18 0.61
CA CYS A 125 -5.58 4.62 0.42
C CYS A 125 -4.45 5.40 1.11
N TYR A 126 -3.96 6.44 0.42
CA TYR A 126 -3.15 7.48 1.05
C TYR A 126 -4.08 8.57 1.56
N LEU A 127 -3.96 9.01 2.80
CA LEU A 127 -4.87 10.00 3.35
C LEU A 127 -4.53 11.42 2.89
N SER A 128 -5.54 12.20 2.51
CA SER A 128 -5.41 13.62 2.17
C SER A 128 -4.98 14.48 3.37
N ARG A 129 -5.46 14.11 4.56
CA ARG A 129 -5.24 14.72 5.89
C ARG A 129 -5.22 13.61 6.95
N GLU A 130 -4.80 13.91 8.18
CA GLU A 130 -4.91 12.94 9.28
C GLU A 130 -6.38 12.48 9.45
N ALA A 131 -6.58 11.18 9.68
CA ALA A 131 -7.90 10.62 9.96
C ALA A 131 -7.81 9.49 10.99
N THR A 132 -8.79 9.41 11.88
CA THR A 132 -8.90 8.31 12.85
C THR A 132 -9.65 7.14 12.23
N ILE A 133 -9.02 5.97 12.14
CA ILE A 133 -9.59 4.74 11.58
C ILE A 133 -9.45 3.64 12.64
N ASP A 134 -10.57 3.00 13.01
CA ASP A 134 -10.62 2.02 14.12
C ASP A 134 -9.88 2.46 15.39
N THR A 135 -10.11 3.71 15.83
CA THR A 135 -9.48 4.40 16.97
C THR A 135 -7.99 4.78 16.80
N ILE A 136 -7.33 4.40 15.70
CA ILE A 136 -5.95 4.81 15.41
C ILE A 136 -5.94 6.13 14.62
N PRO A 137 -5.25 7.19 15.08
CA PRO A 137 -4.98 8.36 14.26
C PRO A 137 -3.92 8.01 13.21
N CYS A 138 -4.33 7.87 11.95
CA CYS A 138 -3.47 7.51 10.83
C CYS A 138 -2.90 8.78 10.14
N LYS A 139 -1.61 8.77 9.83
CA LYS A 139 -0.85 9.92 9.32
C LYS A 139 -1.23 10.24 7.87
N ALA A 140 -1.23 11.53 7.53
CA ALA A 140 -1.50 12.01 6.18
C ALA A 140 -0.41 11.59 5.18
N GLY A 141 -0.82 11.32 3.94
CA GLY A 141 0.06 11.12 2.79
C GLY A 141 0.72 12.42 2.37
N ALA A 142 2.01 12.54 2.67
CA ALA A 142 2.84 13.67 2.30
C ALA A 142 4.22 13.17 1.84
N PHE A 143 4.79 13.79 0.81
CA PHE A 143 6.08 13.39 0.23
C PHE A 143 7.19 13.25 1.28
N ILE A 144 7.29 14.20 2.22
CA ILE A 144 8.28 14.17 3.30
C ILE A 144 8.01 13.02 4.29
N SER A 145 6.75 12.71 4.59
CA SER A 145 6.41 11.58 5.49
C SER A 145 6.85 10.24 4.89
N GLU A 146 6.72 10.07 3.57
CA GLU A 146 7.12 8.85 2.85
C GLU A 146 8.64 8.61 2.89
N LEU A 147 9.46 9.66 2.98
CA LEU A 147 10.91 9.53 3.18
C LEU A 147 11.25 8.82 4.50
N SER A 148 10.40 8.96 5.52
CA SER A 148 10.53 8.22 6.78
C SER A 148 9.92 6.81 6.72
N GLY A 149 9.31 6.43 5.59
CA GLY A 149 8.57 5.18 5.35
C GLY A 149 7.08 5.40 5.02
N SER A 150 6.46 4.38 4.43
CA SER A 150 5.08 4.42 3.91
C SER A 150 4.02 4.92 4.91
N THR A 151 3.12 5.77 4.43
CA THR A 151 1.90 6.28 5.07
C THR A 151 0.62 5.67 4.48
N GLN A 152 0.75 4.63 3.65
CA GLN A 152 -0.39 3.85 3.16
C GLN A 152 -1.26 3.39 4.33
N VAL A 153 -2.56 3.68 4.23
CA VAL A 153 -3.58 2.98 5.01
C VAL A 153 -3.98 1.76 4.20
N MET A 154 -3.77 0.57 4.77
CA MET A 154 -4.27 -0.69 4.25
C MET A 154 -5.50 -1.12 5.04
N LEU A 155 -6.46 -1.74 4.36
CA LEU A 155 -7.74 -2.16 4.90
C LEU A 155 -7.99 -3.63 4.55
N HIS A 156 -8.44 -4.39 5.54
CA HIS A 156 -8.95 -5.75 5.33
C HIS A 156 -10.24 -5.73 4.50
N HIS A 157 -10.63 -6.87 3.89
CA HIS A 157 -11.89 -7.00 3.14
C HIS A 157 -13.15 -6.56 3.93
N ASN A 158 -13.14 -6.61 5.27
CA ASN A 158 -14.26 -6.14 6.09
C ASN A 158 -14.25 -4.62 6.34
N GLY A 159 -13.40 -3.85 5.67
CA GLY A 159 -13.24 -2.40 5.85
C GLY A 159 -12.51 -1.99 7.13
N LYS A 160 -11.99 -2.95 7.92
CA LYS A 160 -11.21 -2.65 9.13
C LYS A 160 -9.75 -2.38 8.82
N LEU A 161 -9.13 -1.52 9.63
CA LEU A 161 -7.72 -1.17 9.53
C LEU A 161 -6.84 -2.43 9.55
N GLN A 162 -6.07 -2.64 8.49
CA GLN A 162 -5.02 -3.65 8.43
C GLN A 162 -3.69 -3.07 8.89
N SER A 163 -3.32 -1.90 8.36
CA SER A 163 -2.16 -1.14 8.83
C SER A 163 -2.28 0.33 8.50
N CYS A 164 -1.63 1.17 9.31
CA CYS A 164 -1.29 2.53 8.93
C CYS A 164 -0.11 3.03 9.76
N ARG A 165 0.49 4.13 9.32
CA ARG A 165 1.45 4.87 10.14
C ARG A 165 0.71 5.75 11.15
N VAL A 166 1.10 5.66 12.41
CA VAL A 166 0.48 6.40 13.53
C VAL A 166 0.88 7.88 13.48
N ALA A 167 -0.10 8.77 13.59
CA ALA A 167 0.08 10.22 13.48
C ALA A 167 0.49 10.92 14.79
N ARG A 168 0.06 10.37 15.94
CA ARG A 168 0.42 10.81 17.29
C ARG A 168 0.30 9.65 18.28
N ASP A 169 0.99 9.73 19.40
CA ASP A 169 0.94 8.72 20.46
C ASP A 169 -0.51 8.35 20.86
N VAL A 170 -0.78 7.04 20.93
CA VAL A 170 -2.11 6.50 21.23
C VAL A 170 -2.00 5.16 21.97
N THR A 171 -2.96 4.85 22.84
CA THR A 171 -3.09 3.50 23.41
C THR A 171 -4.15 2.71 22.64
N TYR A 172 -3.75 1.61 22.02
CA TYR A 172 -4.64 0.71 21.29
C TYR A 172 -4.61 -0.69 21.88
N ARG A 173 -5.77 -1.21 22.30
CA ARG A 173 -5.92 -2.53 22.95
C ARG A 173 -4.94 -2.78 24.11
N GLY A 174 -4.61 -1.72 24.88
CA GLY A 174 -3.65 -1.76 25.99
C GLY A 174 -2.17 -1.65 25.59
N VAL A 175 -1.86 -1.50 24.30
CA VAL A 175 -0.50 -1.27 23.80
C VAL A 175 -0.31 0.22 23.50
N ALA A 176 0.76 0.83 23.99
CA ALA A 176 1.14 2.19 23.61
C ALA A 176 1.83 2.17 22.24
N LEU A 177 1.26 2.87 21.27
CA LEU A 177 1.82 3.10 19.95
C LEU A 177 2.37 4.52 19.89
N ARG A 178 3.61 4.68 19.41
CA ARG A 178 4.27 5.99 19.28
C ARG A 178 3.95 6.64 17.94
N GLU A 179 4.02 7.97 17.86
CA GLU A 179 4.04 8.69 16.59
C GLU A 179 5.07 8.05 15.64
N GLY A 180 4.69 7.90 14.37
CA GLY A 180 5.58 7.44 13.31
C GLY A 180 5.83 5.92 13.32
N SER A 181 5.36 5.18 14.35
CA SER A 181 5.30 3.72 14.33
C SER A 181 4.26 3.22 13.32
N VAL A 182 4.37 1.96 12.91
CA VAL A 182 3.36 1.30 12.06
C VAL A 182 2.47 0.45 12.94
N CYS A 183 1.17 0.79 12.98
CA CYS A 183 0.16 -0.09 13.56
C CYS A 183 -0.15 -1.21 12.55
N VAL A 184 -0.21 -2.46 13.01
CA VAL A 184 -0.69 -3.60 12.23
C VAL A 184 -1.75 -4.35 13.03
N SER A 185 -2.95 -4.46 12.46
CA SER A 185 -4.04 -5.27 13.02
C SER A 185 -4.08 -6.63 12.33
N PRO A 186 -4.08 -7.76 13.07
CA PRO A 186 -4.38 -9.04 12.46
C PRO A 186 -5.79 -8.99 11.84
N PRO A 187 -6.05 -9.73 10.75
CA PRO A 187 -7.41 -9.92 10.26
C PRO A 187 -8.25 -10.47 11.42
N MET A 188 -9.41 -9.85 11.69
CA MET A 188 -10.32 -10.41 12.69
C MET A 188 -10.73 -11.81 12.22
N ALA A 189 -10.26 -12.82 12.95
CA ALA A 189 -10.86 -14.15 12.85
C ALA A 189 -12.38 -13.99 13.05
N ARG A 190 -13.17 -14.60 12.17
CA ARG A 190 -14.63 -14.66 12.34
C ARG A 190 -14.89 -15.11 13.77
N SER A 191 -15.59 -14.28 14.54
CA SER A 191 -15.92 -14.55 15.93
C SER A 191 -16.58 -15.93 15.99
N SER A 192 -15.86 -16.92 16.49
CA SER A 192 -16.47 -18.22 16.76
C SER A 192 -17.63 -17.99 17.73
N PRO A 193 -18.79 -18.62 17.52
CA PRO A 193 -19.88 -18.53 18.48
C PRO A 193 -19.36 -18.94 19.87
N PRO A 194 -19.90 -18.34 20.95
CA PRO A 194 -19.35 -18.54 22.29
C PRO A 194 -19.39 -20.04 22.64
N ARG A 195 -18.21 -20.69 22.63
CA ARG A 195 -18.08 -22.03 23.19
C ARG A 195 -18.40 -21.90 24.68
N HIS A 196 -19.52 -22.49 25.10
CA HIS A 196 -19.87 -22.60 26.51
C HIS A 196 -18.68 -23.16 27.27
N ARG A 197 -18.24 -22.43 28.30
CA ARG A 197 -17.11 -22.83 29.14
C ARG A 197 -17.40 -24.19 29.76
N ARG A 198 -16.58 -25.19 29.47
CA ARG A 198 -16.19 -26.17 30.50
C ARG A 198 -14.85 -25.73 31.05
N ALA A 199 -14.78 -25.58 32.37
CA ALA A 199 -13.51 -25.37 33.03
C ALA A 199 -12.69 -26.66 32.91
N HIS A 200 -11.44 -26.56 32.47
CA HIS A 200 -10.26 -27.04 33.19
C HIS A 200 -8.98 -26.65 32.42
N ASP A 201 -7.91 -26.52 33.19
CA ASP A 201 -6.49 -26.49 32.83
C ASP A 201 -5.85 -25.33 32.01
N ARG A 202 -5.01 -24.61 32.78
CA ARG A 202 -3.61 -24.25 32.53
C ARG A 202 -3.24 -23.56 31.20
N HIS A 203 -2.75 -22.32 31.35
CA HIS A 203 -2.03 -21.57 30.31
C HIS A 203 -0.94 -22.39 29.60
N PRO A 204 -0.79 -22.15 28.29
CA PRO A 204 0.49 -21.62 27.82
C PRO A 204 0.35 -20.25 27.14
N ALA A 205 1.48 -19.56 26.97
CA ALA A 205 1.55 -18.16 26.58
C ALA A 205 0.98 -17.87 25.18
N VAL A 206 0.14 -16.83 25.09
CA VAL A 206 -0.23 -16.21 23.80
C VAL A 206 0.99 -15.47 23.23
N ALA A 207 1.28 -15.70 21.96
CA ALA A 207 2.39 -15.05 21.26
C ALA A 207 2.28 -13.51 21.29
N ARG A 208 3.41 -12.82 21.45
CA ARG A 208 3.52 -11.35 21.42
C ARG A 208 3.99 -10.85 20.05
N PRO A 209 3.16 -10.15 19.25
CA PRO A 209 3.60 -9.42 18.07
C PRO A 209 3.49 -7.91 18.29
N CYS A 210 4.46 -7.34 19.00
CA CYS A 210 4.88 -5.93 18.95
C CYS A 210 6.30 -5.89 19.51
N ALA A 211 7.25 -6.39 18.73
CA ALA A 211 8.66 -6.40 19.11
C ALA A 211 9.31 -5.11 18.64
N ASP A 212 9.63 -4.22 19.59
CA ASP A 212 10.57 -3.13 19.38
C ASP A 212 11.88 -3.70 18.81
N ARG A 213 12.17 -3.37 17.55
CA ARG A 213 13.55 -3.37 17.06
C ARG A 213 14.02 -1.93 17.10
N HIS A 214 14.76 -1.57 18.15
CA HIS A 214 16.01 -0.80 18.10
C HIS A 214 16.47 -0.38 19.51
N ALA A 215 17.19 -1.28 20.19
CA ALA A 215 18.14 -0.91 21.26
C ALA A 215 19.09 -2.09 21.54
N ARG A 216 20.28 -2.10 20.92
CA ARG A 216 21.44 -2.80 21.48
C ARG A 216 22.56 -1.79 21.69
N LEU A 217 23.05 -1.76 22.92
CA LEU A 217 24.09 -0.86 23.39
C LEU A 217 25.42 -1.15 22.71
N ALA A 218 26.11 -0.12 22.27
CA ALA A 218 27.56 -0.13 22.18
C ALA A 218 28.12 0.39 23.51
N ALA A 219 28.50 -0.53 24.40
CA ALA A 219 29.23 -0.17 25.61
C ALA A 219 30.73 -0.04 25.27
N GLY A 220 31.29 1.16 25.44
CA GLY A 220 32.71 1.45 25.24
C GLY A 220 33.25 2.30 26.38
N HIS A 221 34.09 1.70 27.23
CA HIS A 221 34.81 2.41 28.28
C HIS A 221 35.88 3.35 27.69
N VAL A 222 35.86 4.64 28.05
CA VAL A 222 37.10 5.45 28.18
C VAL A 222 37.02 6.41 29.37
N VAL A 223 37.82 6.09 30.38
CA VAL A 223 38.65 6.93 31.27
C VAL A 223 38.27 8.41 31.56
N ARG A 224 38.28 8.76 32.86
CA ARG A 224 38.23 10.12 33.42
C ARG A 224 39.35 11.04 32.91
N LEU A 225 39.03 12.31 32.69
CA LEU A 225 39.97 13.42 32.95
C LEU A 225 39.23 14.53 33.73
N ALA A 226 39.90 15.07 34.75
CA ALA A 226 39.36 16.11 35.62
C ALA A 226 40.00 17.46 35.30
N ALA A 227 39.19 18.52 35.17
CA ALA A 227 39.67 19.89 35.14
C ALA A 227 38.68 20.83 35.86
N ARG A 228 39.27 21.73 36.65
CA ARG A 228 38.70 22.53 37.74
C ARG A 228 37.68 23.58 37.29
N ARG A 229 36.79 23.98 38.22
CA ARG A 229 36.11 25.29 38.21
C ARG A 229 37.14 26.43 38.20
N PRO A 230 36.75 27.63 37.75
CA PRO A 230 36.54 28.68 38.75
C PRO A 230 35.26 29.53 38.59
N LEU A 231 34.77 29.91 39.77
CA LEU A 231 33.98 31.07 40.21
C LEU A 231 33.45 32.13 39.20
N HIS A 232 32.16 32.44 39.41
CA HIS A 232 31.43 33.71 39.17
C HIS A 232 32.15 34.98 39.68
N PRO A 233 31.78 36.25 39.32
CA PRO A 233 30.38 36.75 39.28
C PRO A 233 30.01 37.83 38.23
N ARG A 234 28.83 38.43 38.43
CA ARG A 234 28.02 39.32 37.56
C ARG A 234 28.56 40.74 37.33
N VAL A 235 28.41 41.23 36.08
CA VAL A 235 28.19 42.63 35.60
C VAL A 235 27.40 42.50 34.26
N GLY A 236 26.58 43.41 33.73
CA GLY A 236 26.02 44.70 34.18
C GLY A 236 25.75 45.64 32.98
N ALA A 237 24.79 46.58 33.09
CA ALA A 237 24.32 47.52 32.02
C ALA A 237 23.54 46.84 30.85
N ARG A 238 22.43 47.37 30.31
CA ARG A 238 22.17 48.67 29.62
C ARG A 238 23.13 48.85 28.43
N TRP A 239 22.68 49.05 27.19
CA TRP A 239 21.42 49.65 26.69
C TRP A 239 20.69 48.76 25.69
#